data_AF-A0A496UNW3-F1
#
_entry.id   AF-A0A496UNW3-F1
#
_cell.length_a   1.000
_cell.length_b   1.000
_cell.length_c   1.000
_cell.angle_alpha   90.00
_cell.angle_beta   90.00
_cell.angle_gamma   90.00
#
_symmetry.space_group_name_H-M   'P 1'
#
loop_
_entity.id
_entity.type
_entity.pdbx_description
1 polymer ?
#
loop_
_entity_poly.entity_id
_entity_poly.type
_entity_poly.pdbx_seq_one_letter_code
_entity_poly.pdbx_strand_id
1 'polypeptide(L)'
;SAKAAGIHGVVCSPLEAALVRQATDSDFLIVTPGVRPSGASKDDQKRTATPFDAITSGATALVVGRPITQAESSRFAAESILDEISQALSKR
;
A
#
# COMPACT_ATOMS: atom_id res chain seq x y z
N SER A 1 -15.28 -16.62 5.54
CA SER A 1 -14.29 -15.57 5.20
C SER A 1 -12.96 -15.91 5.85
N ALA A 2 -11.83 -15.34 5.42
CA ALA A 2 -10.52 -15.57 6.04
C ALA A 2 -10.55 -15.33 7.57
N LYS A 3 -11.24 -14.26 8.00
CA LYS A 3 -11.51 -13.96 9.42
C LYS A 3 -12.21 -15.11 10.17
N ALA A 4 -13.25 -15.71 9.57
CA ALA A 4 -13.95 -16.84 10.18
C ALA A 4 -13.08 -18.10 10.32
N ALA A 5 -11.96 -18.18 9.59
CA ALA A 5 -10.97 -19.24 9.71
C ALA A 5 -9.82 -18.89 10.69
N GLY A 6 -9.94 -17.79 11.45
CA GLY A 6 -8.90 -17.35 12.39
C GLY A 6 -7.69 -16.67 11.74
N ILE A 7 -7.82 -16.23 10.49
CA ILE A 7 -6.76 -15.50 9.78
C ILE A 7 -6.80 -14.01 10.18
N HIS A 8 -5.64 -13.45 10.51
CA HIS A 8 -5.48 -12.07 11.01
C HIS A 8 -5.38 -11.00 9.91
N GLY A 9 -5.23 -11.40 8.64
CA GLY A 9 -5.05 -10.46 7.54
C GLY A 9 -5.05 -11.09 6.15
N VAL A 10 -4.92 -10.25 5.14
CA VAL A 10 -4.83 -10.67 3.74
C VAL A 10 -3.78 -9.85 2.98
N VAL A 11 -3.25 -10.46 1.92
CA VAL A 11 -2.49 -9.76 0.89
C VAL A 11 -3.42 -9.53 -0.30
N CYS A 12 -3.62 -8.28 -0.71
CA CYS A 12 -4.48 -7.94 -1.85
C CYS A 12 -3.91 -6.76 -2.64
N SER A 13 -4.43 -6.48 -3.83
CA SER A 13 -4.01 -5.28 -4.56
C SER A 13 -4.48 -4.02 -3.82
N PRO A 14 -3.80 -2.86 -3.99
CA PRO A 14 -4.22 -1.62 -3.35
C PRO A 14 -5.61 -1.15 -3.81
N LEU A 15 -6.06 -1.55 -5.00
CA LEU A 15 -7.40 -1.24 -5.52
C LEU A 15 -8.52 -1.99 -4.78
N GLU A 16 -8.21 -3.11 -4.14
CA GLU A 16 -9.16 -3.93 -3.39
C GLU A 16 -9.17 -3.58 -1.88
N ALA A 17 -8.21 -2.78 -1.42
CA ALA A 17 -8.02 -2.48 0.01
C ALA A 17 -9.27 -1.87 0.66
N ALA A 18 -9.97 -0.97 -0.05
CA ALA A 18 -11.18 -0.34 0.45
C ALA A 18 -12.32 -1.36 0.66
N LEU A 19 -12.49 -2.29 -0.29
CA LEU A 19 -13.49 -3.35 -0.18
C LEU A 19 -13.16 -4.33 0.95
N VAL A 20 -11.89 -4.71 1.09
CA VAL A 20 -11.44 -5.56 2.20
C VAL A 20 -11.67 -4.86 3.54
N ARG A 21 -11.36 -3.56 3.64
CA ARG A 21 -11.57 -2.78 4.86
C ARG A 21 -13.05 -2.64 5.21
N GLN A 22 -13.94 -2.51 4.24
CA GLN A 22 -15.39 -2.51 4.50
C GLN A 22 -15.91 -3.86 5.00
N ALA A 23 -15.28 -4.96 4.59
CA ALA A 23 -15.67 -6.32 4.96
C ALA A 23 -15.00 -6.84 6.24
N THR A 24 -14.11 -6.05 6.86
CA THR A 24 -13.28 -6.48 8.00
C THR A 24 -13.14 -5.37 9.05
N ASP A 25 -12.76 -5.74 10.28
CA ASP A 25 -12.65 -4.77 11.38
C ASP A 25 -11.31 -4.01 11.30
N SER A 26 -11.14 -2.96 12.11
CA SER A 26 -9.91 -2.14 12.14
C SER A 26 -8.63 -2.95 12.32
N ASP A 27 -8.69 -4.04 13.09
CA ASP A 27 -7.53 -4.82 13.48
C ASP A 27 -7.11 -5.84 12.42
N PHE A 28 -7.91 -6.02 11.36
CA PHE A 28 -7.57 -6.91 10.26
C PHE A 28 -6.44 -6.29 9.41
N LEU A 29 -5.35 -7.05 9.23
CA LEU A 29 -4.19 -6.60 8.48
C LEU A 29 -4.48 -6.65 6.97
N ILE A 30 -4.27 -5.52 6.29
CA ILE A 30 -4.39 -5.43 4.83
C ILE A 30 -3.01 -5.06 4.28
N VAL A 31 -2.32 -6.04 3.68
CA VAL A 31 -0.96 -5.85 3.14
C VAL A 31 -1.04 -5.71 1.63
N THR A 32 -0.56 -4.59 1.09
CA THR A 32 -0.71 -4.27 -0.34
C THR A 32 0.64 -4.19 -1.06
N PRO A 33 0.96 -5.16 -1.95
CA PRO A 33 2.06 -5.02 -2.89
C PRO A 33 1.67 -4.15 -4.08
N GLY A 34 2.66 -3.74 -4.88
CA GLY A 34 2.39 -3.04 -6.15
C GLY A 34 2.14 -1.54 -6.00
N VAL A 35 2.54 -0.93 -4.88
CA VAL A 35 2.53 0.52 -4.72
C VAL A 35 3.71 1.18 -5.45
N ARG A 36 3.49 2.39 -5.94
CA ARG A 36 4.48 3.22 -6.66
C ARG A 36 4.40 4.66 -6.18
N PRO A 37 5.51 5.28 -5.76
CA PRO A 37 5.50 6.70 -5.45
C PRO A 37 5.09 7.52 -6.68
N SER A 38 4.51 8.68 -6.41
CA SER A 38 4.07 9.62 -7.45
C SER A 38 5.25 10.03 -8.34
N GLY A 39 5.07 9.96 -9.66
CA GLY A 39 6.11 10.31 -10.64
C GLY A 39 7.06 9.17 -11.06
N ALA A 40 6.92 7.96 -10.51
CA ALA A 40 7.68 6.79 -10.99
C ALA A 40 7.24 6.31 -12.39
N SER A 41 8.16 5.75 -13.19
CA SER A 41 7.83 5.21 -14.52
C SER A 41 6.75 4.11 -14.47
N LYS A 42 5.84 4.13 -15.45
CA LYS A 42 4.64 3.26 -15.53
C LYS A 42 4.91 1.86 -16.11
N ASP A 43 6.15 1.53 -16.45
CA ASP A 43 6.44 0.55 -17.52
C ASP A 43 6.14 -0.93 -17.25
N ASP A 44 5.65 -1.38 -16.09
CA ASP A 44 5.50 -2.84 -15.86
C ASP A 44 4.29 -3.33 -15.04
N GLN A 45 3.34 -2.50 -14.61
CA GLN A 45 2.17 -3.02 -13.87
C GLN A 45 0.87 -2.25 -14.14
N LYS A 46 -0.16 -2.98 -14.60
CA LYS A 46 -1.50 -2.45 -14.93
C LYS A 46 -2.37 -2.04 -13.72
N ARG A 47 -1.95 -2.32 -12.47
CA ARG A 47 -2.77 -2.13 -11.26
C ARG A 47 -1.95 -1.56 -10.08
N THR A 48 -1.37 -0.37 -10.25
CA THR A 48 -0.60 0.30 -9.21
C THR A 48 -1.39 1.45 -8.58
N ALA A 49 -1.22 1.66 -7.27
CA ALA A 49 -1.70 2.85 -6.57
C ALA A 49 -0.51 3.56 -5.92
N THR A 50 -0.68 4.84 -5.57
CA THR A 50 0.32 5.56 -4.77
C THR A 50 0.32 5.03 -3.33
N PRO A 51 1.45 5.12 -2.60
CA PRO A 51 1.45 4.91 -1.15
C PRO A 51 0.35 5.69 -0.43
N PHE A 52 0.12 6.95 -0.82
CA PHE A 52 -0.96 7.76 -0.26
C PHE A 52 -2.35 7.11 -0.47
N ASP A 53 -2.67 6.73 -1.72
CA ASP A 53 -3.96 6.13 -2.07
C ASP A 53 -4.17 4.77 -1.38
N ALA A 54 -3.11 3.96 -1.27
CA ALA A 54 -3.20 2.65 -0.63
C ALA A 54 -3.52 2.78 0.87
N ILE A 55 -2.85 3.70 1.57
CA ILE A 55 -3.10 3.93 3.02
C ILE A 55 -4.48 4.53 3.25
N THR A 56 -4.89 5.53 2.47
CA THR A 56 -6.23 6.12 2.57
C THR A 56 -7.34 5.11 2.24
N SER A 57 -7.07 4.16 1.34
CA SER A 57 -7.96 3.02 1.04
C SER A 57 -8.00 1.96 2.14
N GLY A 58 -7.23 2.11 3.22
CA GLY A 58 -7.31 1.25 4.40
C GLY A 58 -6.24 0.15 4.49
N ALA A 59 -5.20 0.19 3.66
CA ALA A 59 -4.04 -0.67 3.81
C ALA A 59 -3.37 -0.45 5.18
N THR A 60 -2.89 -1.54 5.78
CA THR A 60 -2.13 -1.54 7.04
C THR A 60 -0.64 -1.47 6.78
N ALA A 61 -0.16 -2.15 5.73
CA ALA A 61 1.24 -2.17 5.34
C ALA A 61 1.39 -2.21 3.82
N LEU A 62 2.46 -1.61 3.33
CA LEU A 62 2.79 -1.57 1.92
C LEU A 62 4.01 -2.45 1.65
N VAL A 63 3.99 -3.21 0.56
CA VAL A 63 5.16 -3.95 0.07
C VAL A 63 5.73 -3.21 -1.13
N VAL A 64 6.90 -2.58 -0.93
CA VAL A 64 7.61 -1.82 -1.95
C VAL A 64 8.90 -2.55 -2.34
N GLY A 65 9.06 -2.87 -3.62
CA GLY A 65 10.26 -3.52 -4.16
C GLY A 65 11.08 -2.59 -5.04
N ARG A 66 11.04 -2.83 -6.36
CA ARG A 66 11.77 -2.07 -7.40
C ARG A 66 11.80 -0.55 -7.22
N PRO A 67 10.70 0.13 -6.80
CA PRO A 67 10.74 1.59 -6.60
C PRO A 67 11.79 2.07 -5.60
N ILE A 68 12.21 1.23 -4.65
CA ILE A 68 13.30 1.53 -3.71
C ILE A 68 14.60 0.88 -4.19
N THR A 69 14.55 -0.40 -4.53
CA THR A 69 15.76 -1.19 -4.78
C THR A 69 16.45 -0.89 -6.11
N GLN A 70 15.75 -0.24 -7.06
CA GLN A 70 16.28 0.15 -8.38
C GLN A 70 16.31 1.67 -8.58
N ALA A 71 16.00 2.46 -7.54
CA ALA A 71 16.11 3.91 -7.61
C ALA A 71 17.58 4.35 -7.62
N GLU A 72 17.87 5.48 -8.27
CA GLU A 72 19.19 6.12 -8.24
C GLU A 72 19.64 6.41 -6.80
N SER A 73 18.69 6.81 -5.94
CA SER A 73 18.89 6.93 -4.50
C SER A 73 17.78 6.19 -3.77
N SER A 74 18.09 4.98 -3.28
CA SER A 74 17.15 4.18 -2.50
C SER A 74 16.67 4.90 -1.24
N ARG A 75 17.53 5.70 -0.61
CA ARG A 75 17.17 6.55 0.52
C ARG A 75 16.10 7.56 0.13
N PHE A 76 16.35 8.35 -0.91
CA PHE A 76 15.41 9.39 -1.35
C PHE A 76 14.06 8.79 -1.77
N ALA A 77 14.07 7.64 -2.45
CA ALA A 77 12.85 6.93 -2.82
C ALA A 77 12.06 6.46 -1.58
N ALA A 78 12.74 5.89 -0.59
CA ALA A 78 12.10 5.48 0.66
C ALA A 78 11.55 6.68 1.45
N GLU A 79 12.29 7.78 1.54
CA GLU A 79 11.85 9.03 2.19
C GLU A 79 10.60 9.60 1.51
N SER A 80 10.58 9.65 0.17
CA SER A 80 9.40 10.11 -0.59
C SER A 80 8.15 9.25 -0.33
N ILE A 81 8.33 7.92 -0.20
CA ILE A 81 7.22 7.01 0.14
C ILE A 81 6.75 7.25 1.58
N LEU A 82 7.67 7.47 2.52
CA LEU A 82 7.33 7.78 3.91
C LEU A 82 6.58 9.11 4.03
N ASP A 83 6.93 10.10 3.22
CA ASP A 83 6.22 11.38 3.16
C ASP A 83 4.77 11.19 2.68
N GLU A 84 4.56 10.40 1.62
CA GLU A 84 3.21 10.09 1.15
C GLU A 84 2.38 9.33 2.20
N ILE A 85 2.98 8.36 2.90
CA ILE A 85 2.33 7.63 4.00
C ILE A 85 1.95 8.60 5.12
N SER A 86 2.88 9.48 5.52
CA SER A 86 2.66 10.46 6.59
C SER A 86 1.54 11.45 6.24
N GLN A 87 1.50 11.89 4.98
CA GLN A 87 0.41 12.73 4.47
C GLN A 87 -0.95 12.01 4.45
N ALA A 88 -0.98 10.72 4.16
CA ALA A 88 -2.22 9.94 4.21
C ALA A 88 -2.71 9.76 5.65
N LEU A 89 -1.81 9.47 6.58
CA LEU A 89 -2.15 9.26 7.99
C LEU A 89 -2.62 10.54 8.68
N SER A 90 -2.12 11.72 8.28
CA SER A 90 -2.58 13.00 8.85
C SER A 90 -3.99 13.41 8.40
N LYS A 91 -4.53 12.76 7.37
CA LYS A 91 -5.87 13.01 6.83
C LYS A 91 -6.91 11.96 7.24
N ARG A 92 -6.52 10.94 8.01
CA ARG A 92 -7.34 9.79 8.37
C ARG A 92 -8.04 9.96 9.71
#